data_AF-A0A0C5W279-F1
#
_entry.id   AF-A0A0C5W279-F1
#
_cell.length_a   1.000
_cell.length_b   1.000
_cell.length_c   1.000
_cell.angle_alpha   90.00
_cell.angle_beta   90.00
_cell.angle_gamma   90.00
#
_symmetry.space_group_name_H-M   'P 1'
#
loop_
_entity.id
_entity.type
_entity.pdbx_description
1 polymer ?
#
loop_
_entity_poly.entity_id
_entity_poly.type
_entity_poly.pdbx_seq_one_letter_code
_entity_poly.pdbx_strand_id
1 'polypeptide(L)'
;MLKFGLLPSPEMKPLIDALLEQDVDVYLHGYLKDKSMPFVDIGWNTSARLNEVGLPSGWTLIYAFFISSEAVAQNQSDPLMGNVSIHEILQNYQPKHLSAAQFKENMQGLIDQAEYLMGFPPSRLVWLQHEMPGSEDIRQLIAHIVD
;
A
#
# COMPACT_ATOMS: atom_id res chain seq x y z
N MET A 1 6.00 5.95 -14.82
CA MET A 1 7.18 5.12 -15.22
C MET A 1 7.45 4.04 -14.16
N LEU A 2 7.94 2.84 -14.53
CA LEU A 2 8.43 1.84 -13.55
C LEU A 2 9.80 2.27 -13.00
N LYS A 3 9.88 2.60 -11.71
CA LYS A 3 11.09 3.20 -11.12
C LYS A 3 12.21 2.19 -10.88
N PHE A 4 11.87 0.93 -10.58
CA PHE A 4 12.86 -0.11 -10.24
C PHE A 4 12.97 -1.22 -11.30
N GLY A 5 12.38 -1.06 -12.48
CA GLY A 5 12.49 -2.02 -13.59
C GLY A 5 11.91 -3.42 -13.30
N LEU A 6 11.13 -3.57 -12.23
CA LEU A 6 10.46 -4.82 -11.88
C LEU A 6 9.35 -5.09 -12.88
N LEU A 7 9.52 -6.15 -13.69
CA LEU A 7 8.51 -6.54 -14.67
C LEU A 7 7.24 -7.02 -13.96
N PRO A 8 6.06 -6.54 -14.39
CA PRO A 8 4.80 -7.01 -13.83
C PRO A 8 4.54 -8.47 -14.20
N SER A 9 3.87 -9.21 -13.32
CA SER A 9 3.31 -10.50 -13.72
C SER A 9 2.23 -10.29 -14.79
N PRO A 10 1.95 -11.31 -15.65
CA PRO A 10 0.99 -11.16 -16.75
C PRO A 10 -0.37 -10.65 -16.29
N GLU A 11 -0.83 -11.10 -15.14
CA GLU A 11 -2.13 -10.71 -14.59
C GLU A 11 -2.15 -9.27 -14.03
N MET A 12 -1.04 -8.74 -13.50
CA MET A 12 -0.93 -7.34 -13.03
C MET A 12 -0.70 -6.33 -14.15
N LYS A 13 -0.29 -6.80 -15.33
CA LYS A 13 0.07 -5.95 -16.46
C LYS A 13 -1.03 -4.96 -16.87
N PRO A 14 -2.33 -5.33 -16.96
CA PRO A 14 -3.38 -4.36 -17.33
C PRO A 14 -3.49 -3.18 -16.36
N LEU A 15 -3.41 -3.43 -15.04
CA LEU A 15 -3.43 -2.39 -14.03
C LEU A 15 -2.21 -1.47 -14.15
N ILE A 16 -1.03 -2.07 -14.28
CA ILE A 16 0.23 -1.32 -14.32
C ILE A 16 0.34 -0.50 -15.61
N ASP A 17 -0.02 -1.07 -16.77
CA ASP A 17 -0.02 -0.35 -18.04
C ASP A 17 -0.97 0.86 -17.97
N ALA A 18 -2.20 0.67 -17.45
CA ALA A 18 -3.16 1.77 -17.30
C ALA A 18 -2.65 2.91 -16.40
N LEU A 19 -1.98 2.58 -15.29
CA LEU A 19 -1.35 3.59 -14.42
C LEU A 19 -0.23 4.33 -15.16
N LEU A 20 0.62 3.60 -15.89
CA LEU A 20 1.74 4.18 -16.64
C LEU A 20 1.28 5.07 -17.80
N GLU A 21 0.17 4.72 -18.46
CA GLU A 21 -0.46 5.54 -19.51
C GLU A 21 -0.94 6.90 -18.98
N GLN A 22 -1.19 7.02 -17.68
CA GLN A 22 -1.55 8.27 -17.00
C GLN A 22 -0.36 8.94 -16.30
N ASP A 23 0.87 8.61 -16.71
CA ASP A 23 2.11 9.12 -16.12
C ASP A 23 2.24 8.88 -14.61
N VAL A 24 1.55 7.88 -14.06
CA VAL A 24 1.70 7.50 -12.66
C VAL A 24 3.06 6.83 -12.46
N ASP A 25 3.79 7.33 -11.47
CA ASP A 25 5.03 6.69 -11.03
C ASP A 25 4.71 5.46 -10.19
N VAL A 26 5.23 4.32 -10.64
CA VAL A 26 5.04 3.02 -10.00
C VAL A 26 6.40 2.52 -9.48
N TYR A 27 6.47 2.30 -8.18
CA TYR A 27 7.70 1.91 -7.48
C TYR A 27 7.77 0.40 -7.32
N LEU A 28 6.87 -0.16 -6.51
CA LEU A 28 6.75 -1.59 -6.24
C LEU A 28 5.36 -2.08 -6.63
N HIS A 29 5.26 -3.37 -6.90
CA HIS A 29 3.99 -4.04 -7.13
C HIS A 29 4.11 -5.47 -6.66
N GLY A 30 2.98 -6.09 -6.39
CA GLY A 30 2.91 -7.49 -5.98
C GLY A 30 1.59 -7.79 -5.33
N TYR A 31 1.62 -8.66 -4.32
CA TYR A 31 0.43 -9.10 -3.64
C TYR A 31 0.61 -9.15 -2.13
N LEU A 32 -0.46 -8.82 -1.42
CA LEU A 32 -0.66 -9.16 -0.02
C LEU A 32 -1.40 -10.51 0.09
N LYS A 33 -1.38 -11.11 1.29
CA LYS A 33 -2.17 -12.30 1.67
C LYS A 33 -2.10 -13.45 0.66
N ASP A 34 -0.99 -14.20 0.67
CA ASP A 34 -0.80 -15.41 -0.14
C ASP A 34 -1.19 -15.25 -1.63
N LYS A 35 -0.86 -14.09 -2.21
CA LYS A 35 -1.12 -13.72 -3.61
C LYS A 35 -2.59 -13.39 -3.97
N SER A 36 -3.42 -13.01 -3.00
CA SER A 36 -4.84 -12.72 -3.27
C SER A 36 -5.21 -11.24 -3.35
N MET A 37 -4.37 -10.33 -2.84
CA MET A 37 -4.69 -8.90 -2.80
C MET A 37 -3.60 -8.11 -3.53
N PRO A 38 -3.79 -7.76 -4.82
CA PRO A 38 -2.77 -7.05 -5.58
C PRO A 38 -2.56 -5.63 -5.01
N PHE A 39 -1.31 -5.19 -4.99
CA PHE A 39 -0.94 -3.84 -4.59
C PHE A 39 0.03 -3.19 -5.57
N VAL A 40 0.00 -1.86 -5.61
CA VAL A 40 0.95 -1.02 -6.35
C VAL A 40 1.35 0.16 -5.46
N ASP A 41 2.65 0.35 -5.26
CA ASP A 41 3.19 1.54 -4.61
C ASP A 41 3.32 2.65 -5.66
N ILE A 42 2.54 3.72 -5.49
CA ILE A 42 2.41 4.84 -6.43
C ILE A 42 3.09 6.10 -5.90
N GLY A 43 3.36 7.06 -6.79
CA GLY A 43 3.96 8.36 -6.42
C GLY A 43 3.07 9.22 -5.52
N TRP A 44 3.72 10.03 -4.69
CA TRP A 44 3.06 10.87 -3.68
C TRP A 44 2.03 11.86 -4.25
N ASN A 45 2.27 12.41 -5.45
CA ASN A 45 1.31 13.32 -6.08
C ASN A 45 -0.01 12.59 -6.41
N THR A 46 0.08 11.38 -6.94
CA THR A 46 -1.08 10.56 -7.28
C THR A 46 -1.79 10.09 -6.01
N SER A 47 -1.04 9.68 -4.98
CA SER A 47 -1.66 9.25 -3.72
C SER A 47 -2.31 10.40 -2.96
N ALA A 48 -1.72 11.60 -2.96
CA ALA A 48 -2.33 12.81 -2.41
C ALA A 48 -3.68 13.09 -3.05
N ARG A 49 -3.72 13.10 -4.40
CA ARG A 49 -4.96 13.31 -5.16
C ARG A 49 -6.02 12.29 -4.78
N LEU A 50 -5.70 11.00 -4.85
CA LEU A 50 -6.64 9.91 -4.53
C LEU A 50 -7.15 9.99 -3.09
N ASN A 51 -6.32 10.47 -2.16
CA ASN A 51 -6.73 10.70 -0.78
C ASN A 51 -7.69 11.90 -0.62
N GLU A 52 -7.57 12.91 -1.49
CA GLU A 52 -8.46 14.09 -1.52
C GLU A 52 -9.79 13.81 -2.22
N VAL A 53 -9.78 13.19 -3.40
CA VAL A 53 -10.98 12.94 -4.20
C VAL A 53 -11.73 11.67 -3.79
N GLY A 54 -11.09 10.80 -3.02
CA GLY A 54 -11.59 9.51 -2.62
C GLY A 54 -11.22 8.39 -3.61
N LEU A 55 -11.43 7.16 -3.16
CA LEU A 55 -11.13 5.95 -3.92
C LEU A 55 -12.41 5.29 -4.41
N PRO A 56 -12.42 4.71 -5.62
CA PRO A 56 -13.53 3.86 -6.04
C PRO A 56 -13.62 2.60 -5.17
N SER A 57 -14.80 1.98 -5.19
CA SER A 57 -15.09 0.78 -4.41
C SER A 57 -14.07 -0.34 -4.65
N GLY A 58 -13.68 -1.03 -3.58
CA GLY A 58 -12.72 -2.13 -3.62
C GLY A 58 -11.26 -1.70 -3.53
N TRP A 59 -10.96 -0.41 -3.65
CA TRP A 59 -9.61 0.13 -3.48
C TRP A 59 -9.41 0.74 -2.10
N THR A 60 -8.19 0.64 -1.58
CA THR A 60 -7.74 1.38 -0.40
C THR A 60 -6.32 1.89 -0.60
N LEU A 61 -5.97 2.99 0.06
CA LEU A 61 -4.60 3.45 0.21
C LEU A 61 -4.13 3.17 1.63
N ILE A 62 -2.95 2.57 1.74
CA ILE A 62 -2.28 2.34 3.02
C ILE A 62 -0.86 2.86 2.99
N TYR A 63 -0.26 2.99 4.17
CA TYR A 63 1.18 3.21 4.24
C TYR A 63 1.92 1.98 3.72
N ALA A 64 3.01 2.20 2.98
CA ALA A 64 3.88 1.14 2.47
C ALA A 64 4.77 0.56 3.60
N PHE A 65 4.12 0.13 4.68
CA PHE A 65 4.72 -0.37 5.91
C PHE A 65 4.12 -1.74 6.27
N PHE A 66 4.88 -2.56 6.99
CA PHE A 66 4.52 -3.97 7.13
C PHE A 66 3.26 -4.18 7.99
N ILE A 67 3.08 -3.42 9.09
CA ILE A 67 1.86 -3.50 9.92
C ILE A 67 0.61 -3.06 9.16
N SER A 68 0.71 -2.05 8.30
CA SER A 68 -0.38 -1.59 7.43
C SER A 68 -0.80 -2.69 6.45
N SER A 69 0.19 -3.33 5.85
CA SER A 69 -0.01 -4.43 4.91
C SER A 69 -0.62 -5.66 5.59
N GLU A 70 -0.16 -5.99 6.80
CA GLU A 70 -0.70 -7.10 7.58
C GLU A 70 -2.12 -6.85 8.08
N ALA A 71 -2.40 -5.64 8.58
CA ALA A 71 -3.74 -5.27 9.02
C ALA A 71 -4.76 -5.41 7.88
N VAL A 72 -4.45 -4.87 6.70
CA VAL A 72 -5.34 -4.99 5.52
C VAL A 72 -5.49 -6.45 5.07
N ALA A 73 -4.43 -7.25 5.08
CA ALA A 73 -4.51 -8.68 4.78
C ALA A 73 -5.47 -9.43 5.73
N GLN A 74 -5.61 -8.93 6.97
CA GLN A 74 -6.52 -9.44 8.00
C GLN A 74 -7.90 -8.76 7.98
N ASN A 75 -8.23 -7.97 6.95
CA ASN A 75 -9.45 -7.18 6.85
C ASN A 75 -9.62 -6.16 8.01
N GLN A 76 -8.51 -5.65 8.53
CA GLN A 76 -8.47 -4.60 9.54
C GLN A 76 -8.06 -3.28 8.91
N SER A 77 -8.41 -2.17 9.55
CA SER A 77 -7.97 -0.83 9.12
C SER A 77 -6.46 -0.65 9.32
N ASP A 78 -5.84 0.16 8.46
CA ASP A 78 -4.42 0.51 8.60
C ASP A 78 -4.20 1.24 9.95
N PRO A 79 -3.41 0.67 10.88
CA PRO A 79 -3.18 1.27 12.19
C PRO A 79 -2.43 2.61 12.10
N LEU A 80 -1.65 2.83 11.04
CA LEU A 80 -0.91 4.07 10.83
C LEU A 80 -1.78 5.21 10.29
N MET A 81 -3.00 4.92 9.83
CA MET A 81 -3.98 5.95 9.46
C MET A 81 -4.74 6.51 10.67
N GLY A 82 -4.60 5.90 11.85
CA GLY A 82 -5.21 6.39 13.09
C GLY A 82 -4.34 7.42 13.81
N ASN A 83 -4.96 8.21 14.70
CA ASN A 83 -4.24 9.05 15.67
C ASN A 83 -3.75 8.20 16.86
N VAL A 84 -2.87 7.23 16.59
CA VAL A 84 -2.34 6.31 17.61
C VAL A 84 -0.82 6.44 17.65
N SER A 85 -0.24 6.26 18.84
CA SER A 85 1.22 6.24 19.01
C SER A 85 1.82 5.05 18.27
N ILE A 86 2.71 5.31 17.30
CA ILE A 86 3.46 4.28 16.56
C ILE A 86 4.21 3.35 17.53
N HIS A 87 4.75 3.94 18.59
CA HIS A 87 5.44 3.19 19.63
C HIS A 87 4.48 2.19 20.32
N GLU A 88 3.25 2.58 20.64
CA GLU A 88 2.26 1.65 21.23
C GLU A 88 1.83 0.56 20.23
N ILE A 89 1.67 0.91 18.96
CA ILE A 89 1.32 -0.06 17.91
C ILE A 89 2.43 -1.11 17.79
N LEU A 90 3.70 -0.69 17.73
CA LEU A 90 4.83 -1.59 17.60
C LEU A 90 5.08 -2.41 18.86
N GLN A 91 4.88 -1.84 20.06
CA GLN A 91 5.03 -2.59 21.32
C GLN A 91 4.05 -3.76 21.43
N ASN A 92 2.82 -3.58 20.94
CA ASN A 92 1.79 -4.62 20.95
C ASN A 92 1.90 -5.58 19.75
N TYR A 93 2.81 -5.30 18.81
CA TYR A 93 3.04 -6.13 17.64
C TYR A 93 4.20 -7.11 17.90
N GLN A 94 3.91 -8.41 17.78
CA GLN A 94 4.93 -9.45 17.86
C GLN A 94 5.07 -10.16 16.49
N PRO A 95 6.14 -9.89 15.72
CA PRO A 95 6.37 -10.58 14.47
C PRO A 95 6.60 -12.07 14.72
N LYS A 96 5.89 -12.94 13.98
CA LYS A 96 5.95 -14.41 14.14
C LYS A 96 7.34 -15.01 13.92
N HIS A 97 8.23 -14.30 13.23
CA HIS A 97 9.54 -14.81 12.78
C HIS A 97 10.73 -14.16 13.50
N LEU A 98 10.49 -13.28 14.47
CA LEU A 98 11.55 -12.62 15.25
C LEU A 98 11.34 -12.91 16.73
N SER A 99 12.44 -13.15 17.45
CA SER A 99 12.36 -13.16 18.92
C SER A 99 12.05 -11.75 19.43
N ALA A 100 11.43 -11.66 20.62
CA ALA A 100 11.13 -10.37 21.24
C ALA A 100 12.38 -9.50 21.45
N ALA A 101 13.54 -10.11 21.73
CA ALA A 101 14.81 -9.41 21.86
C ALA A 101 15.26 -8.79 20.52
N GLN A 102 15.28 -9.58 19.44
CA GLN A 102 15.63 -9.10 18.09
C GLN A 102 14.68 -7.99 17.61
N PHE A 103 13.39 -8.11 17.91
CA PHE A 103 12.44 -7.06 17.54
C PHE A 103 12.69 -5.77 18.33
N LYS A 104 12.93 -5.87 19.65
CA LYS A 104 13.24 -4.72 20.50
C LYS A 104 14.52 -3.99 20.06
N GLU A 105 15.53 -4.71 19.61
CA GLU A 105 16.79 -4.13 19.09
C GLU A 105 16.55 -3.23 17.85
N ASN A 106 15.53 -3.55 17.04
CA ASN A 106 15.20 -2.82 15.81
C ASN A 106 14.05 -1.81 15.99
N MET A 107 13.44 -1.75 17.18
CA MET A 107 12.20 -1.00 17.41
C MET A 107 12.32 0.49 17.09
N GLN A 108 13.43 1.14 17.47
CA GLN A 108 13.62 2.56 17.17
C GLN A 108 13.68 2.83 15.66
N GLY A 109 14.41 2.00 14.90
CA GLY A 109 14.47 2.17 13.44
C GLY A 109 13.13 1.96 12.75
N LEU A 110 12.29 1.07 13.28
CA LEU A 110 10.92 0.87 12.80
C LEU A 110 10.02 2.07 13.13
N ILE A 111 10.19 2.68 14.30
CA ILE A 111 9.49 3.92 14.67
C ILE A 111 9.90 5.04 13.72
N ASP A 112 11.20 5.28 13.55
CA ASP A 112 11.71 6.35 12.69
C ASP A 112 11.23 6.17 11.23
N GLN A 113 11.20 4.93 10.74
CA GLN A 113 10.69 4.61 9.41
C GLN A 113 9.18 4.89 9.28
N ALA A 114 8.39 4.49 10.27
CA ALA A 114 6.95 4.74 10.27
C ALA A 114 6.64 6.24 10.37
N GLU A 115 7.33 6.98 11.24
CA GLU A 115 7.19 8.44 11.37
C GLU A 115 7.55 9.16 10.08
N TYR A 116 8.64 8.74 9.43
CA TYR A 116 9.01 9.26 8.12
C TYR A 116 7.91 9.03 7.08
N LEU A 117 7.36 7.80 7.00
CA LEU A 117 6.30 7.48 6.04
C LEU A 117 5.02 8.27 6.31
N MET A 118 4.65 8.44 7.58
CA MET A 118 3.47 9.20 8.03
C MET A 118 3.59 10.71 7.79
N GLY A 119 4.78 11.21 7.44
CA GLY A 119 4.97 12.57 6.94
C GLY A 119 4.43 12.80 5.52
N PHE A 120 4.01 11.74 4.83
CA PHE A 120 3.50 11.78 3.45
C PHE A 120 2.13 11.08 3.35
N PRO A 121 1.35 11.29 2.28
CA PRO A 121 0.12 10.55 2.06
C PRO A 121 0.38 9.04 1.87
N PRO A 122 -0.53 8.16 2.35
CA PRO A 122 -0.41 6.71 2.14
C PRO A 122 -0.33 6.39 0.65
N SER A 123 0.68 5.62 0.24
CA SER A 123 1.06 5.48 -1.17
C SER A 123 0.99 4.06 -1.71
N ARG A 124 0.59 3.08 -0.89
CA ARG A 124 0.34 1.71 -1.34
C ARG A 124 -1.13 1.56 -1.67
N LEU A 125 -1.43 1.51 -2.97
CA LEU A 125 -2.77 1.25 -3.48
C LEU A 125 -3.03 -0.27 -3.46
N VAL A 126 -4.08 -0.71 -2.78
CA VAL A 126 -4.42 -2.12 -2.60
C VAL A 126 -5.83 -2.38 -3.11
N TRP A 127 -5.99 -3.45 -3.87
CA TRP A 127 -7.29 -4.02 -4.22
C TRP A 127 -7.71 -5.04 -3.16
N LEU A 128 -8.88 -4.82 -2.56
CA LEU A 128 -9.37 -5.57 -1.40
C LEU A 128 -10.09 -6.88 -1.79
N GLN A 129 -10.43 -7.07 -3.05
CA GLN A 129 -11.09 -8.31 -3.49
C GLN A 129 -10.04 -9.39 -3.78
N HIS A 130 -10.44 -10.66 -3.64
CA HIS A 130 -9.54 -11.83 -3.76
C HIS A 130 -9.21 -12.25 -5.20
N GLU A 131 -9.44 -11.36 -6.16
CA GLU A 131 -9.18 -11.55 -7.59
C GLU A 131 -8.55 -10.28 -8.19
N MET A 132 -7.98 -10.35 -9.38
CA MET A 132 -7.47 -9.15 -10.04
C MET A 132 -8.62 -8.19 -10.38
N PRO A 133 -8.46 -6.87 -10.19
CA PRO A 133 -9.46 -5.89 -10.63
C PRO A 133 -9.72 -6.06 -12.13
N GLY A 134 -10.99 -6.04 -12.51
CA GLY A 134 -11.40 -6.09 -13.91
C GLY A 134 -11.15 -4.77 -14.63
N SER A 135 -11.34 -4.76 -15.95
CA SER A 135 -11.14 -3.56 -16.76
C SER A 135 -12.01 -2.38 -16.31
N GLU A 136 -13.21 -2.64 -15.80
CA GLU A 136 -14.09 -1.60 -15.28
C GLU A 136 -13.58 -1.01 -13.97
N ASP A 137 -13.08 -1.83 -13.04
CA ASP A 137 -12.50 -1.38 -11.78
C ASP A 137 -11.25 -0.52 -12.02
N ILE A 138 -10.42 -0.93 -12.98
CA ILE A 138 -9.24 -0.17 -13.42
C ILE A 138 -9.68 1.16 -14.04
N ARG A 139 -10.66 1.15 -14.95
CA ARG A 139 -11.17 2.38 -15.58
C ARG A 139 -11.70 3.39 -14.55
N GLN A 140 -12.42 2.92 -13.54
CA GLN A 140 -12.92 3.76 -12.46
C GLN A 140 -11.78 4.35 -11.62
N LEU A 141 -10.76 3.55 -11.29
CA LEU A 141 -9.55 4.05 -10.63
C LEU A 141 -8.87 5.15 -11.45
N ILE A 142 -8.68 4.92 -12.75
CA ILE A 142 -8.05 5.90 -13.64
C ILE A 142 -8.84 7.22 -13.69
N ALA A 143 -10.17 7.18 -13.73
CA ALA A 143 -10.99 8.40 -13.71
C ALA A 143 -10.67 9.29 -12.48
N HIS A 144 -10.49 8.69 -11.30
CA HIS A 144 -10.14 9.42 -10.06
C HIS A 144 -8.69 9.96 -10.07
N ILE A 145 -7.83 9.45 -10.94
CA ILE A 145 -6.45 9.94 -11.10
C ILE A 145 -6.39 11.13 -12.05
N VAL A 146 -7.32 11.26 -13.00
CA VAL A 146 -7.27 12.26 -14.08
C VAL A 146 -8.20 13.45 -13.81
N ASP A 147 -9.38 13.20 -13.22
CA ASP A 147 -10.42 14.21 -12.90
C ASP A 147 -10.11 15.07 -11.68
#